data_AF-A0A935UA76-F1
#
_entry.id   AF-A0A935UA76-F1
#
_cell.length_a   1.000
_cell.length_b   1.000
_cell.length_c   1.000
_cell.angle_alpha   90.00
_cell.angle_beta   90.00
_cell.angle_gamma   90.00
#
_symmetry.space_group_name_H-M   'P 1'
#
loop_
_entity.id
_entity.type
_entity.pdbx_description
1 polymer ?
#
loop_
_entity_poly.entity_id
_entity_poly.type
_entity_poly.pdbx_seq_one_letter_code
_entity_poly.pdbx_strand_id
1 'polypeptide(L)'
;MASFFARELWLYWIDGEKLLVHFESEAFSGSLEATRLVTGVLGDYLCDVDVRRCLLVQKSGGVDPEDVAGVKAQDREFMATATTKDDNSVRADKSVRLLASAYALWQPRSGARVTVIPYAIRLRDLGKLPGDSLLVPLTLQARSWDGAAGVGRDTTVVRRLRAPRNAGGDDYLTGAITLPGSAGVSAWSLVVSQGEERAGRYYDEHHEPLAMGPMVLSDVVLGASSQKLSWQDGAVAIPLAPLQGFQRNEPVALYVQVHSTVARTDGVAFEVAIARPAAPGRERKVELTVGFTRALTAGLNELQQEVDISRLDSGEYQLEITVRHAATGASDRRSAWLVVR
;
A
#
# COMPACT_ATOMS: atom_id res chain seq x y z
N MET A 1 -30.63 26.84 -11.61
CA MET A 1 -30.11 25.52 -12.00
C MET A 1 -30.18 24.66 -10.74
N ALA A 2 -31.12 23.71 -10.67
CA ALA A 2 -31.35 22.93 -9.45
C ALA A 2 -30.20 21.94 -9.25
N SER A 3 -29.50 22.05 -8.13
CA SER A 3 -28.57 21.02 -7.68
C SER A 3 -29.40 19.80 -7.27
N PHE A 4 -29.31 18.72 -8.03
CA PHE A 4 -29.84 17.43 -7.61
C PHE A 4 -28.84 16.83 -6.62
N PHE A 5 -29.14 16.87 -5.32
CA PHE A 5 -28.45 16.03 -4.34
C PHE A 5 -28.81 14.60 -4.65
N ALA A 6 -27.84 13.87 -5.17
CA ALA A 6 -28.10 12.57 -5.70
C ALA A 6 -27.52 11.55 -4.71
N ARG A 7 -28.44 10.74 -4.15
CA ARG A 7 -28.17 9.83 -3.03
C ARG A 7 -28.00 8.41 -3.56
N GLU A 8 -26.97 7.74 -3.07
CA GLU A 8 -26.73 6.33 -3.33
C GLU A 8 -26.95 5.53 -2.04
N LEU A 9 -27.56 4.36 -2.19
CA LEU A 9 -27.69 3.38 -1.12
C LEU A 9 -26.91 2.13 -1.50
N TRP A 10 -26.00 1.74 -0.62
CA TRP A 10 -25.26 0.50 -0.75
C TRP A 10 -25.82 -0.52 0.23
N LEU A 11 -26.17 -1.66 -0.31
CA LEU A 11 -26.63 -2.82 0.45
C LEU A 11 -25.46 -3.78 0.64
N TYR A 12 -25.13 -4.04 1.90
CA TYR A 12 -24.11 -5.00 2.30
C TYR A 12 -24.71 -6.19 3.02
N TRP A 13 -24.02 -7.32 2.91
CA TRP A 13 -24.23 -8.51 3.70
C TRP A 13 -22.89 -8.87 4.35
N ILE A 14 -22.77 -8.65 5.66
CA ILE A 14 -21.54 -8.92 6.43
C ILE A 14 -21.93 -9.82 7.60
N ASP A 15 -21.23 -10.94 7.76
CA ASP A 15 -21.52 -11.95 8.80
C ASP A 15 -22.98 -12.43 8.83
N GLY A 16 -23.66 -12.41 7.67
CA GLY A 16 -25.09 -12.76 7.55
C GLY A 16 -26.06 -11.64 7.95
N GLU A 17 -25.56 -10.48 8.38
CA GLU A 17 -26.35 -9.30 8.67
C GLU A 17 -26.45 -8.37 7.47
N LYS A 18 -27.66 -7.84 7.26
CA LYS A 18 -27.96 -6.86 6.22
C LYS A 18 -27.64 -5.46 6.73
N LEU A 19 -26.73 -4.76 6.06
CA LEU A 19 -26.34 -3.38 6.40
C LEU A 19 -26.67 -2.45 5.24
N LEU A 20 -27.11 -1.25 5.57
CA LEU A 20 -27.40 -0.19 4.61
C LEU A 20 -26.48 0.99 4.88
N VAL A 21 -25.78 1.44 3.84
CA VAL A 21 -24.87 2.59 3.92
C VAL A 21 -25.30 3.61 2.87
N HIS A 22 -25.38 4.86 3.29
CA HIS A 22 -25.89 5.94 2.46
C HIS A 22 -24.78 6.93 2.10
N PHE A 23 -24.73 7.28 0.81
CA PHE A 23 -23.80 8.25 0.27
C PHE A 23 -24.56 9.41 -0.36
N GLU A 24 -24.10 10.63 -0.12
CA GLU A 24 -24.48 11.81 -0.89
C GLU A 24 -23.32 12.16 -1.81
N SER A 25 -23.57 12.23 -3.13
CA SER A 25 -22.56 12.61 -4.12
C SER A 25 -22.61 14.09 -4.48
N GLU A 26 -21.47 14.62 -4.92
CA GLU A 26 -21.40 15.77 -5.82
C GLU A 26 -21.26 15.35 -7.32
N ALA A 27 -20.78 14.13 -7.64
CA ALA A 27 -20.95 13.47 -8.95
C ALA A 27 -20.61 11.95 -8.89
N PHE A 28 -21.29 11.10 -9.68
CA PHE A 28 -21.39 9.63 -9.49
C PHE A 28 -20.37 8.70 -10.20
N SER A 29 -20.42 7.41 -9.79
CA SER A 29 -19.82 6.14 -10.30
C SER A 29 -18.49 6.24 -11.06
N GLY A 30 -17.41 5.77 -10.43
CA GLY A 30 -16.05 5.90 -10.97
C GLY A 30 -15.48 7.32 -10.86
N SER A 31 -16.27 8.27 -10.33
CA SER A 31 -15.84 9.61 -9.96
C SER A 31 -14.85 9.56 -8.78
N LEU A 32 -13.87 10.47 -8.84
CA LEU A 32 -12.84 10.70 -7.82
C LEU A 32 -13.28 11.77 -6.79
N GLU A 33 -14.50 12.30 -6.90
CA GLU A 33 -15.03 13.30 -5.96
C GLU A 33 -15.44 12.67 -4.62
N ALA A 34 -15.36 13.46 -3.55
CA ALA A 34 -15.65 13.00 -2.20
C ALA A 34 -17.14 12.65 -2.04
N THR A 35 -17.45 11.36 -2.02
CA THR A 35 -18.76 10.86 -1.59
C THR A 35 -18.85 10.98 -0.08
N ARG A 36 -19.90 11.65 0.42
CA ARG A 36 -20.10 11.81 1.85
C ARG A 36 -20.96 10.69 2.39
N LEU A 37 -20.42 9.94 3.34
CA LEU A 37 -21.20 9.05 4.20
C LEU A 37 -22.17 9.85 5.06
N VAL A 38 -23.45 9.52 5.01
CA VAL A 38 -24.51 10.25 5.70
C VAL A 38 -25.37 9.35 6.57
N THR A 39 -25.99 9.95 7.59
CA THR A 39 -26.81 9.24 8.59
C THR A 39 -28.16 9.91 8.77
N GLY A 40 -29.15 9.16 9.25
CA GLY A 40 -30.51 9.63 9.44
C GLY A 40 -31.24 9.79 8.11
N VAL A 41 -30.87 8.99 7.10
CA VAL A 41 -31.44 9.11 5.77
C VAL A 41 -32.81 8.44 5.74
N LEU A 42 -33.81 9.23 5.35
CA LEU A 42 -35.18 8.81 5.17
C LEU A 42 -35.60 9.16 3.73
N GLY A 43 -36.34 8.27 3.08
CA GLY A 43 -36.87 8.50 1.75
C GLY A 43 -37.87 7.42 1.35
N ASP A 44 -38.80 7.78 0.48
CA ASP A 44 -39.74 6.87 -0.19
C ASP A 44 -39.03 5.88 -1.12
N TYR A 45 -37.90 6.28 -1.72
CA TYR A 45 -37.04 5.38 -2.49
C TYR A 45 -36.45 4.21 -1.68
N LEU A 46 -36.60 4.22 -0.35
CA LEU A 46 -36.17 3.13 0.52
C LEU A 46 -37.22 2.04 0.69
N CYS A 47 -38.44 2.16 0.16
CA CYS A 47 -39.51 1.19 0.44
C CYS A 47 -39.18 -0.25 0.02
N ASP A 48 -38.35 -0.45 -1.01
CA ASP A 48 -37.96 -1.79 -1.48
C ASP A 48 -36.78 -2.40 -0.71
N VAL A 49 -36.11 -1.61 0.12
CA VAL A 49 -34.81 -1.95 0.74
C VAL A 49 -34.81 -1.77 2.26
N ASP A 50 -35.57 -0.83 2.80
CA ASP A 50 -35.81 -0.56 4.22
C ASP A 50 -37.25 -0.06 4.45
N VAL A 51 -38.16 -1.02 4.62
CA VAL A 51 -39.59 -0.76 4.86
C VAL A 51 -39.82 0.11 6.10
N ARG A 52 -38.99 -0.02 7.14
CA ARG A 52 -39.13 0.79 8.36
C ARG A 52 -38.89 2.26 8.06
N ARG A 53 -37.80 2.60 7.36
CA ARG A 53 -37.50 4.00 6.99
C ARG A 53 -38.53 4.58 6.03
N CYS A 54 -39.02 3.78 5.10
CA CYS A 54 -40.11 4.18 4.21
C CYS A 54 -41.39 4.55 4.98
N LEU A 55 -41.82 3.71 5.93
CA LEU A 55 -43.02 3.98 6.74
C LEU A 55 -42.88 5.24 7.60
N LEU A 56 -41.67 5.54 8.08
CA LEU A 56 -41.41 6.78 8.81
C LEU A 56 -41.65 8.02 7.93
N VAL A 57 -41.25 8.00 6.66
CA VAL A 57 -41.49 9.09 5.70
C VAL A 57 -42.98 9.26 5.39
N GLN A 58 -43.73 8.16 5.36
CA GLN A 58 -45.15 8.16 5.01
C GLN A 58 -46.07 8.56 6.18
N LYS A 59 -45.55 8.75 7.40
CA LYS A 59 -46.35 9.24 8.55
C LYS A 59 -46.94 10.63 8.24
N SER A 60 -48.27 10.72 8.25
CA SER A 60 -49.07 11.94 8.14
C SER A 60 -48.99 12.76 9.44
N GLY A 61 -47.83 13.36 9.69
CA GLY A 61 -47.55 14.15 10.89
C GLY A 61 -46.10 14.63 11.02
N GLY A 62 -45.23 14.22 10.10
CA GLY A 62 -43.78 14.40 10.24
C GLY A 62 -43.14 13.22 10.97
N VAL A 63 -41.81 13.18 10.99
CA VAL A 63 -41.04 12.12 11.65
C VAL A 63 -40.65 12.60 13.05
N ASP A 64 -40.94 11.77 14.05
CA ASP A 64 -40.60 12.08 15.44
C ASP A 64 -39.06 12.19 15.61
N PRO A 65 -38.54 13.17 16.37
CA PRO A 65 -37.10 13.34 16.55
C PRO A 65 -36.38 12.11 17.11
N GLU A 66 -37.06 11.34 17.96
CA GLU A 66 -36.55 10.07 18.51
C GLU A 66 -36.40 8.99 17.43
N ASP A 67 -37.34 8.91 16.49
CA ASP A 67 -37.27 7.99 15.35
C ASP A 67 -36.05 8.36 14.46
N VAL A 68 -35.85 9.66 14.18
CA VAL A 68 -34.67 10.14 13.43
C VAL A 68 -33.37 9.84 14.17
N ALA A 69 -33.33 10.01 15.50
CA ALA A 69 -32.16 9.68 16.31
C ALA A 69 -31.85 8.18 16.29
N GLY A 70 -32.88 7.33 16.34
CA GLY A 70 -32.75 5.88 16.22
C GLY A 70 -32.17 5.45 14.86
N VAL A 71 -32.64 6.05 13.77
CA VAL A 71 -32.07 5.80 12.42
C VAL A 71 -30.61 6.25 12.34
N LYS A 72 -30.26 7.43 12.88
CA LYS A 72 -28.88 7.89 12.93
C LYS A 72 -27.95 6.97 13.72
N ALA A 73 -28.43 6.43 14.85
CA ALA A 73 -27.66 5.48 15.65
C ALA A 73 -27.39 4.18 14.88
N GLN A 74 -28.42 3.62 14.25
CA GLN A 74 -28.29 2.43 13.41
C GLN A 74 -27.35 2.66 12.23
N ASP A 75 -27.46 3.80 11.53
CA ASP A 75 -26.55 4.14 10.42
C ASP A 75 -25.09 4.20 10.89
N ARG A 76 -24.83 4.73 12.09
CA ARG A 76 -23.46 4.76 12.64
C ARG A 76 -22.91 3.37 12.92
N GLU A 77 -23.74 2.47 13.43
CA GLU A 77 -23.37 1.07 13.66
C GLU A 77 -23.12 0.33 12.34
N PHE A 78 -23.97 0.54 11.34
CA PHE A 78 -23.81 -0.03 10.00
C PHE A 78 -22.57 0.50 9.30
N MET A 79 -22.32 1.82 9.37
CA MET A 79 -21.09 2.41 8.85
C MET A 79 -19.88 1.86 9.57
N ALA A 80 -19.87 1.81 10.91
CA ALA A 80 -18.75 1.27 11.66
C ALA A 80 -18.47 -0.19 11.27
N THR A 81 -19.52 -1.00 11.11
CA THR A 81 -19.38 -2.40 10.69
C THR A 81 -18.88 -2.50 9.26
N ALA A 82 -19.45 -1.74 8.32
CA ALA A 82 -19.02 -1.73 6.92
C ALA A 82 -17.58 -1.22 6.79
N THR A 83 -17.17 -0.18 7.50
CA THR A 83 -15.80 0.35 7.39
C THR A 83 -14.76 -0.48 8.12
N THR A 84 -15.15 -1.42 8.98
CA THR A 84 -14.22 -2.28 9.73
C THR A 84 -14.22 -3.74 9.28
N LYS A 85 -15.34 -4.24 8.75
CA LYS A 85 -15.49 -5.64 8.32
C LYS A 85 -15.58 -5.83 6.81
N ASP A 86 -15.91 -4.78 6.04
CA ASP A 86 -15.79 -4.87 4.58
C ASP A 86 -14.32 -4.78 4.19
N ASP A 87 -13.84 -5.74 3.41
CA ASP A 87 -12.48 -5.72 2.90
C ASP A 87 -12.30 -4.62 1.83
N ASN A 88 -13.40 -3.97 1.41
CA ASN A 88 -13.45 -2.94 0.37
C ASN A 88 -12.77 -3.38 -0.92
N SER A 89 -12.79 -4.69 -1.20
CA SER A 89 -12.14 -5.26 -2.37
C SER A 89 -12.77 -4.73 -3.65
N VAL A 90 -11.94 -4.58 -4.68
CA VAL A 90 -12.42 -4.15 -5.99
C VAL A 90 -13.25 -5.29 -6.56
N ARG A 91 -14.56 -5.05 -6.74
CA ARG A 91 -15.46 -6.02 -7.33
C ARG A 91 -15.20 -6.10 -8.83
N ALA A 92 -14.85 -7.28 -9.30
CA ALA A 92 -14.67 -7.58 -10.71
C ALA A 92 -15.06 -9.05 -10.96
N ASP A 93 -15.51 -9.35 -12.18
CA ASP A 93 -15.90 -10.72 -12.56
C ASP A 93 -14.74 -11.72 -12.42
N LYS A 94 -13.50 -11.23 -12.60
CA LYS A 94 -12.27 -12.02 -12.49
C LYS A 94 -11.25 -11.32 -11.61
N SER A 95 -10.75 -12.04 -10.62
CA SER A 95 -9.68 -11.58 -9.74
C SER A 95 -8.32 -11.62 -10.46
N VAL A 96 -7.54 -10.56 -10.28
CA VAL A 96 -6.14 -10.46 -10.73
C VAL A 96 -5.22 -10.57 -9.53
N ARG A 97 -4.32 -11.55 -9.52
CA ARG A 97 -3.31 -11.66 -8.46
C ARG A 97 -2.27 -10.56 -8.62
N LEU A 98 -2.24 -9.66 -7.64
CA LEU A 98 -1.29 -8.57 -7.50
C LEU A 98 -0.46 -8.76 -6.23
N LEU A 99 0.86 -8.68 -6.37
CA LEU A 99 1.80 -8.53 -5.28
C LEU A 99 2.40 -7.12 -5.39
N ALA A 100 2.52 -6.42 -4.28
CA ALA A 100 3.16 -5.12 -4.24
C ALA A 100 3.80 -4.87 -2.88
N SER A 101 4.72 -3.92 -2.82
CA SER A 101 5.18 -3.28 -1.59
C SER A 101 5.29 -1.79 -1.84
N ALA A 102 5.48 -0.99 -0.80
CA ALA A 102 5.80 0.42 -0.92
C ALA A 102 7.03 0.74 -0.09
N TYR A 103 7.86 1.63 -0.63
CA TYR A 103 9.04 2.14 0.04
C TYR A 103 8.97 3.67 0.08
N ALA A 104 8.94 4.24 1.28
CA ALA A 104 9.12 5.65 1.54
C ALA A 104 10.61 6.01 1.45
N LEU A 105 10.98 6.70 0.39
CA LEU A 105 12.35 7.07 0.04
C LEU A 105 12.46 8.58 -0.23
N TRP A 106 13.67 9.03 -0.53
CA TRP A 106 13.96 10.33 -1.11
C TRP A 106 14.54 10.16 -2.52
N GLN A 107 14.22 11.08 -3.41
CA GLN A 107 14.87 11.19 -4.71
C GLN A 107 16.32 11.64 -4.51
N PRO A 108 17.34 10.88 -4.99
CA PRO A 108 18.74 11.22 -4.78
C PRO A 108 19.16 12.61 -5.25
N ARG A 109 18.57 13.08 -6.36
CA ARG A 109 18.94 14.37 -6.98
C ARG A 109 18.29 15.58 -6.31
N SER A 110 17.02 15.47 -5.95
CA SER A 110 16.22 16.60 -5.45
C SER A 110 16.09 16.61 -3.93
N GLY A 111 16.33 15.47 -3.27
CA GLY A 111 15.97 15.27 -1.87
C GLY A 111 14.46 15.26 -1.62
N ALA A 112 13.62 15.27 -2.67
CA ALA A 112 12.19 15.22 -2.53
C ALA A 112 11.74 13.83 -2.07
N ARG A 113 10.74 13.78 -1.19
CA ARG A 113 10.19 12.50 -0.74
C ARG A 113 9.41 11.82 -1.85
N VAL A 114 9.57 10.51 -1.96
CA VAL A 114 8.87 9.67 -2.94
C VAL A 114 8.42 8.37 -2.31
N THR A 115 7.36 7.81 -2.87
CA THR A 115 6.95 6.44 -2.58
C THR A 115 7.19 5.60 -3.82
N VAL A 116 8.02 4.57 -3.70
CA VAL A 116 8.29 3.62 -4.77
C VAL A 116 7.48 2.36 -4.53
N ILE A 117 6.60 2.03 -5.46
CA ILE A 117 5.71 0.86 -5.39
C ILE A 117 6.13 -0.14 -6.48
N PRO A 118 7.04 -1.09 -6.19
CA PRO A 118 7.22 -2.24 -7.06
C PRO A 118 5.99 -3.15 -7.01
N TYR A 119 5.67 -3.77 -8.13
CA TYR A 119 4.55 -4.68 -8.23
C TYR A 119 4.85 -5.87 -9.15
N ALA A 120 4.11 -6.96 -8.93
CA ALA A 120 4.10 -8.15 -9.76
C ALA A 120 2.65 -8.62 -9.97
N ILE A 121 2.26 -8.80 -11.23
CA ILE A 121 0.91 -9.20 -11.64
C ILE A 121 0.99 -10.54 -12.35
N ARG A 122 0.22 -11.54 -11.91
CA ARG A 122 0.26 -12.88 -12.50
C ARG A 122 -0.35 -12.88 -13.90
N LEU A 123 0.37 -13.45 -14.88
CA LEU A 123 -0.02 -13.34 -16.29
C LEU A 123 -1.32 -14.08 -16.64
N ARG A 124 -1.59 -15.25 -16.05
CA ARG A 124 -2.81 -16.03 -16.36
C ARG A 124 -4.11 -15.31 -16.02
N ASP A 125 -4.05 -14.35 -15.11
CA ASP A 125 -5.24 -13.60 -14.67
C ASP A 125 -5.57 -12.46 -15.65
N LEU A 126 -4.67 -12.17 -16.59
CA LEU A 126 -4.78 -11.07 -17.54
C LEU A 126 -5.31 -11.55 -18.89
N GLY A 127 -6.22 -10.76 -19.45
CA GLY A 127 -6.61 -10.83 -20.85
C GLY A 127 -5.52 -10.26 -21.77
N LYS A 128 -5.51 -10.76 -23.00
CA LYS A 128 -4.60 -10.32 -24.08
C LYS A 128 -5.38 -9.49 -25.08
N LEU A 129 -4.73 -8.53 -25.74
CA LEU A 129 -5.38 -7.77 -26.80
C LEU A 129 -5.69 -8.65 -28.03
N PRO A 130 -6.87 -8.49 -28.65
CA PRO A 130 -7.13 -9.08 -29.96
C PRO A 130 -6.09 -8.60 -30.98
N GLY A 131 -5.43 -9.53 -31.67
CA GLY A 131 -4.42 -9.23 -32.69
C GLY A 131 -2.97 -9.06 -32.22
N ASP A 132 -2.70 -8.87 -30.92
CA ASP A 132 -1.35 -8.98 -30.34
C ASP A 132 -1.42 -9.66 -28.97
N SER A 133 -1.20 -10.98 -28.98
CA SER A 133 -1.31 -11.83 -27.79
C SER A 133 -0.24 -11.58 -26.72
N LEU A 134 0.70 -10.66 -26.97
CA LEU A 134 1.74 -10.28 -26.04
C LEU A 134 1.45 -8.93 -25.39
N LEU A 135 0.57 -8.11 -25.95
CA LEU A 135 0.24 -6.82 -25.37
C LEU A 135 -0.86 -6.95 -24.32
N VAL A 136 -0.57 -6.40 -23.15
CA VAL A 136 -1.42 -6.43 -21.96
C VAL A 136 -1.66 -5.00 -21.50
N PRO A 137 -2.82 -4.41 -21.81
CA PRO A 137 -3.22 -3.09 -21.31
C PRO A 137 -3.65 -3.24 -19.86
N LEU A 138 -3.19 -2.31 -19.02
CA LEU A 138 -3.46 -2.27 -17.59
C LEU A 138 -3.67 -0.83 -17.16
N THR A 139 -4.62 -0.62 -16.26
CA THR A 139 -4.73 0.60 -15.48
C THR A 139 -4.27 0.30 -14.08
N LEU A 140 -3.33 1.10 -13.57
CA LEU A 140 -2.81 1.03 -12.22
C LEU A 140 -3.29 2.28 -11.48
N GLN A 141 -4.04 2.09 -10.40
CA GLN A 141 -4.47 3.17 -9.53
C GLN A 141 -3.78 3.01 -8.19
N ALA A 142 -2.86 3.92 -7.89
CA ALA A 142 -2.18 3.96 -6.62
C ALA A 142 -2.79 5.06 -5.76
N ARG A 143 -3.05 4.74 -4.48
CA ARG A 143 -3.52 5.71 -3.50
C ARG A 143 -2.59 5.69 -2.29
N SER A 144 -2.33 6.84 -1.72
CA SER A 144 -1.61 6.97 -0.45
C SER A 144 -2.34 7.93 0.49
N TRP A 145 -2.24 7.64 1.78
CA TRP A 145 -2.86 8.42 2.84
C TRP A 145 -1.81 8.88 3.83
N ASP A 146 -1.73 10.20 4.02
CA ASP A 146 -0.94 10.82 5.08
C ASP A 146 -1.80 10.98 6.33
N GLY A 147 -1.64 10.05 7.28
CA GLY A 147 -2.48 10.01 8.48
C GLY A 147 -2.30 11.22 9.40
N ALA A 148 -1.11 11.81 9.44
CA ALA A 148 -0.82 12.97 10.27
C ALA A 148 -1.42 14.25 9.68
N ALA A 149 -1.36 14.40 8.35
CA ALA A 149 -1.91 15.56 7.64
C ALA A 149 -3.41 15.43 7.33
N GLY A 150 -3.97 14.23 7.38
CA GLY A 150 -5.34 13.96 6.93
C GLY A 150 -5.51 14.14 5.42
N VAL A 151 -4.46 13.86 4.63
CA VAL A 151 -4.42 14.13 3.19
C VAL A 151 -4.26 12.83 2.40
N GLY A 152 -5.20 12.58 1.49
CA GLY A 152 -5.10 11.51 0.50
C GLY A 152 -4.48 12.00 -0.80
N ARG A 153 -3.77 11.11 -1.50
CA ARG A 153 -3.29 11.33 -2.86
C ARG A 153 -3.63 10.14 -3.73
N ASP A 154 -4.18 10.43 -4.90
CA ASP A 154 -4.53 9.45 -5.90
C ASP A 154 -3.67 9.64 -7.15
N THR A 155 -3.21 8.56 -7.73
CA THR A 155 -2.46 8.56 -8.99
C THR A 155 -2.91 7.42 -9.87
N THR A 156 -3.38 7.75 -11.06
CA THR A 156 -3.75 6.76 -12.08
C THR A 156 -2.71 6.73 -13.17
N VAL A 157 -2.25 5.52 -13.50
CA VAL A 157 -1.24 5.27 -14.52
C VAL A 157 -1.77 4.20 -15.46
N VAL A 158 -1.86 4.54 -16.74
CA VAL A 158 -2.15 3.55 -17.79
C VAL A 158 -0.83 2.97 -18.29
N ARG A 159 -0.75 1.65 -18.36
CA ARG A 159 0.40 0.91 -18.89
C ARG A 159 -0.06 -0.02 -20.01
N ARG A 160 0.77 -0.10 -21.05
CA ARG A 160 0.68 -1.14 -22.08
C ARG A 160 1.98 -1.91 -22.03
N LEU A 161 1.92 -3.12 -21.51
CA LEU A 161 3.11 -3.91 -21.28
C LEU A 161 3.14 -5.10 -22.23
N ARG A 162 4.34 -5.58 -22.55
CA ARG A 162 4.54 -6.71 -23.44
C ARG A 162 4.99 -7.91 -22.62
N ALA A 163 4.15 -8.95 -22.56
CA ALA A 163 4.52 -10.22 -21.98
C ALA A 163 5.59 -10.91 -22.85
N PRO A 164 6.59 -11.59 -22.26
CA PRO A 164 7.54 -12.39 -23.03
C PRO A 164 6.84 -13.49 -23.84
N ARG A 165 7.35 -13.79 -25.05
CA ARG A 165 6.75 -14.82 -25.94
C ARG A 165 6.62 -16.19 -25.30
N ASN A 166 7.57 -16.54 -24.44
CA ASN A 166 7.66 -17.86 -23.80
C ASN A 166 7.23 -17.82 -22.33
N ALA A 167 6.52 -16.77 -21.89
CA ALA A 167 6.06 -16.69 -20.53
C ALA A 167 4.94 -17.71 -20.26
N GLY A 168 5.08 -18.48 -19.18
CA GLY A 168 4.05 -19.35 -18.64
C GLY A 168 2.93 -18.54 -17.99
N GLY A 169 1.76 -19.17 -17.81
CA GLY A 169 0.63 -18.51 -17.14
C GLY A 169 0.91 -18.16 -15.67
N ASP A 170 1.80 -18.89 -15.01
CA ASP A 170 2.20 -18.65 -13.63
C ASP A 170 3.35 -17.66 -13.47
N ASP A 171 3.88 -17.16 -14.59
CA ASP A 171 4.86 -16.07 -14.57
C ASP A 171 4.19 -14.75 -14.19
N TYR A 172 5.02 -13.82 -13.71
CA TYR A 172 4.58 -12.50 -13.29
C TYR A 172 5.13 -11.43 -14.22
N LEU A 173 4.27 -10.47 -14.51
CA LEU A 173 4.65 -9.20 -15.08
C LEU A 173 5.04 -8.25 -13.95
N THR A 174 6.25 -7.72 -13.99
CA THR A 174 6.78 -6.84 -12.94
C THR A 174 6.94 -5.41 -13.43
N GLY A 175 6.76 -4.45 -12.52
CA GLY A 175 7.03 -3.04 -12.77
C GLY A 175 7.16 -2.26 -11.48
N ALA A 176 7.38 -0.95 -11.61
CA ALA A 176 7.38 -0.04 -10.47
C ALA A 176 6.67 1.27 -10.84
N ILE A 177 6.04 1.90 -9.84
CA ILE A 177 5.54 3.27 -9.93
C ILE A 177 6.29 4.10 -8.89
N THR A 178 6.70 5.31 -9.28
CA THR A 178 7.22 6.32 -8.34
C THR A 178 6.18 7.40 -8.20
N LEU A 179 5.72 7.62 -6.97
CA LEU A 179 4.74 8.64 -6.62
C LEU A 179 5.44 9.77 -5.86
N PRO A 180 5.00 11.03 -6.02
CA PRO A 180 5.32 12.07 -5.07
C PRO A 180 4.92 11.62 -3.66
N GLY A 181 5.88 11.59 -2.75
CA GLY A 181 5.69 11.07 -1.39
C GLY A 181 5.47 12.19 -0.36
N SER A 182 4.95 11.81 0.80
CA SER A 182 5.12 12.58 2.04
C SER A 182 5.74 11.69 3.11
N ALA A 183 6.32 12.28 4.15
CA ALA A 183 6.86 11.48 5.25
C ALA A 183 5.77 10.81 6.07
N GLY A 184 4.54 11.33 6.04
CA GLY A 184 3.43 10.86 6.84
C GLY A 184 2.60 9.75 6.20
N VAL A 185 3.03 9.16 5.07
CA VAL A 185 2.28 8.06 4.44
C VAL A 185 2.16 6.92 5.45
N SER A 186 0.93 6.65 5.90
CA SER A 186 0.63 5.62 6.90
C SER A 186 -0.23 4.49 6.34
N ALA A 187 -0.86 4.73 5.18
CA ALA A 187 -1.59 3.70 4.44
C ALA A 187 -1.45 3.93 2.94
N TRP A 188 -1.50 2.86 2.17
CA TRP A 188 -1.48 2.91 0.71
C TRP A 188 -2.20 1.72 0.09
N SER A 189 -2.56 1.88 -1.18
CA SER A 189 -3.10 0.78 -1.98
C SER A 189 -2.65 0.89 -3.43
N LEU A 190 -2.61 -0.26 -4.09
CA LEU A 190 -2.46 -0.38 -5.53
C LEU A 190 -3.57 -1.26 -6.06
N VAL A 191 -4.34 -0.71 -7.00
CA VAL A 191 -5.33 -1.45 -7.77
C VAL A 191 -4.82 -1.63 -9.18
N VAL A 192 -4.90 -2.85 -9.69
CA VAL A 192 -4.74 -3.16 -11.10
C VAL A 192 -6.10 -3.48 -11.70
N SER A 193 -6.40 -2.91 -12.85
CA SER A 193 -7.59 -3.27 -13.61
C SER A 193 -7.31 -3.45 -15.11
N GLN A 194 -8.12 -4.28 -15.75
CA GLN A 194 -8.14 -4.45 -17.19
C GLN A 194 -9.60 -4.50 -17.67
N GLY A 195 -10.07 -3.36 -18.18
CA GLY A 195 -11.49 -3.15 -18.44
C GLY A 195 -12.31 -3.20 -17.16
N GLU A 196 -13.60 -3.51 -17.29
CA GLU A 196 -14.52 -3.63 -16.16
C GLU A 196 -14.54 -5.05 -15.56
N GLU A 197 -14.06 -6.05 -16.31
CA GLU A 197 -14.19 -7.46 -15.93
C GLU A 197 -13.07 -7.97 -15.01
N ARG A 198 -11.90 -7.33 -14.97
CA ARG A 198 -10.72 -7.86 -14.25
C ARG A 198 -10.11 -6.82 -13.35
N ALA A 199 -9.98 -7.16 -12.08
CA ALA A 199 -9.30 -6.31 -11.13
C ALA A 199 -8.61 -7.10 -10.01
N GLY A 200 -7.60 -6.46 -9.44
CA GLY A 200 -6.85 -6.95 -8.28
C GLY A 200 -6.42 -5.78 -7.42
N ARG A 201 -6.20 -6.04 -6.13
CA ARG A 201 -5.78 -5.03 -5.16
C ARG A 201 -4.66 -5.57 -4.28
N TYR A 202 -3.77 -4.67 -3.90
CA TYR A 202 -2.89 -4.80 -2.75
C TYR A 202 -3.07 -3.55 -1.88
N TYR A 203 -3.01 -3.69 -0.56
CA TYR A 203 -3.07 -2.56 0.36
C TYR A 203 -2.29 -2.86 1.63
N ASP A 204 -1.90 -1.79 2.30
CA ASP A 204 -1.27 -1.82 3.61
C ASP A 204 -1.74 -0.57 4.36
N GLU A 205 -2.35 -0.80 5.52
CA GLU A 205 -2.91 0.22 6.41
C GLU A 205 -2.03 0.53 7.63
N HIS A 206 -0.92 -0.21 7.77
CA HIS A 206 0.02 -0.11 8.87
C HIS A 206 1.44 0.24 8.37
N HIS A 207 1.52 1.01 7.28
CA HIS A 207 2.80 1.44 6.75
C HIS A 207 3.46 2.40 7.74
N GLU A 208 4.70 2.10 8.15
CA GLU A 208 5.43 2.93 9.10
C GLU A 208 5.86 4.24 8.42
N PRO A 209 5.38 5.41 8.86
CA PRO A 209 5.80 6.67 8.26
C PRO A 209 7.28 6.96 8.54
N LEU A 210 7.91 7.76 7.68
CA LEU A 210 9.28 8.20 7.93
C LEU A 210 9.34 9.03 9.22
N ALA A 211 10.23 8.64 10.13
CA ALA A 211 10.43 9.36 11.37
C ALA A 211 10.80 10.84 11.15
N MET A 212 10.54 11.66 12.15
CA MET A 212 11.06 13.03 12.22
C MET A 212 12.24 13.07 13.16
N GLY A 213 13.36 13.65 12.72
CA GLY A 213 14.53 13.76 13.59
C GLY A 213 15.79 14.27 12.89
N PRO A 214 16.88 14.44 13.66
CA PRO A 214 18.17 14.87 13.15
C PRO A 214 18.88 13.78 12.32
N MET A 215 18.37 12.56 12.35
CA MET A 215 18.83 11.41 11.57
C MET A 215 17.62 10.50 11.33
N VAL A 216 17.27 10.26 10.06
CA VAL A 216 16.09 9.50 9.66
C VAL A 216 16.49 8.48 8.63
N LEU A 217 16.04 7.24 8.82
CA LEU A 217 16.25 6.11 7.92
C LEU A 217 15.04 5.95 6.99
N SER A 218 15.30 5.74 5.70
CA SER A 218 14.27 5.35 4.74
C SER A 218 13.82 3.91 4.97
N ASP A 219 12.76 3.50 4.29
CA ASP A 219 12.46 2.07 4.20
C ASP A 219 13.61 1.28 3.61
N VAL A 220 13.63 -0.01 3.96
CA VAL A 220 14.62 -0.97 3.47
C VAL A 220 14.18 -1.56 2.15
N VAL A 221 14.93 -1.25 1.10
CA VAL A 221 14.70 -1.83 -0.22
C VAL A 221 15.56 -3.09 -0.35
N LEU A 222 14.89 -4.23 -0.54
CA LEU A 222 15.54 -5.49 -0.88
C LEU A 222 15.31 -5.81 -2.36
N GLY A 223 16.39 -6.15 -3.04
CA GLY A 223 16.42 -6.38 -4.48
C GLY A 223 17.11 -7.69 -4.86
N ALA A 224 16.68 -8.27 -5.97
CA ALA A 224 17.28 -9.45 -6.57
C ALA A 224 17.48 -9.20 -8.06
N SER A 225 18.72 -9.32 -8.54
CA SER A 225 19.05 -9.09 -9.95
C SER A 225 18.34 -10.11 -10.87
N SER A 226 18.07 -11.31 -10.37
CA SER A 226 17.31 -12.35 -11.08
C SER A 226 15.89 -11.93 -11.44
N GLN A 227 15.28 -10.99 -10.71
CA GLN A 227 13.94 -10.48 -10.99
C GLN A 227 13.92 -9.36 -12.05
N LYS A 228 15.09 -8.89 -12.52
CA LYS A 228 15.27 -7.98 -13.67
C LYS A 228 14.46 -6.67 -13.59
N LEU A 229 14.08 -6.25 -12.39
CA LEU A 229 13.44 -4.97 -12.13
C LEU A 229 14.41 -4.09 -11.36
N SER A 230 14.53 -2.84 -11.76
CA SER A 230 15.28 -1.83 -11.02
C SER A 230 14.53 -0.51 -10.99
N TRP A 231 14.64 0.18 -9.86
CA TRP A 231 14.25 1.57 -9.75
C TRP A 231 15.40 2.43 -10.28
N GLN A 232 15.07 3.29 -11.25
CA GLN A 232 16.01 4.16 -11.93
C GLN A 232 15.78 5.58 -11.44
N ASP A 233 16.59 6.02 -10.48
CA ASP A 233 16.53 7.40 -9.99
C ASP A 233 17.94 7.91 -9.71
N GLY A 234 18.52 8.60 -10.69
CA GLY A 234 19.90 9.06 -10.63
C GLY A 234 20.84 8.28 -11.54
N ALA A 235 22.06 8.03 -11.04
CA ALA A 235 23.11 7.33 -11.79
C ALA A 235 23.18 5.82 -11.45
N VAL A 236 22.54 5.41 -10.35
CA VAL A 236 22.58 4.04 -9.85
C VAL A 236 21.22 3.39 -10.04
N ALA A 237 21.22 2.19 -10.61
CA ALA A 237 20.03 1.35 -10.71
C ALA A 237 19.89 0.54 -9.43
N ILE A 238 18.78 0.71 -8.71
CA ILE A 238 18.52 0.00 -7.46
C ILE A 238 17.68 -1.23 -7.78
N PRO A 239 18.19 -2.47 -7.61
CA PRO A 239 17.42 -3.68 -7.88
C PRO A 239 16.17 -3.75 -6.99
N LEU A 240 15.07 -4.27 -7.54
CA LEU A 240 13.80 -4.45 -6.85
C LEU A 240 13.37 -5.92 -6.92
N ALA A 241 12.76 -6.41 -5.85
CA ALA A 241 12.23 -7.77 -5.76
C ALA A 241 10.74 -7.79 -5.38
N PRO A 242 9.81 -7.41 -6.29
CA PRO A 242 8.37 -7.36 -5.98
C PRO A 242 7.77 -8.71 -5.56
N LEU A 243 8.40 -9.83 -5.92
CA LEU A 243 7.96 -11.16 -5.50
C LEU A 243 8.41 -11.53 -4.08
N GLN A 244 9.28 -10.71 -3.46
CA GLN A 244 9.90 -10.90 -2.13
C GLN A 244 10.59 -12.27 -1.91
N GLY A 245 10.77 -13.05 -2.98
CA GLY A 245 11.46 -14.33 -2.99
C GLY A 245 12.90 -14.18 -3.47
N PHE A 246 13.84 -14.70 -2.70
CA PHE A 246 15.28 -14.62 -2.95
C PHE A 246 15.88 -16.02 -2.99
N GLN A 247 16.66 -16.31 -4.03
CA GLN A 247 17.37 -17.58 -4.16
C GLN A 247 18.56 -17.59 -3.20
N ARG A 248 18.76 -18.67 -2.46
CA ARG A 248 19.89 -18.79 -1.50
C ARG A 248 21.26 -18.52 -2.12
N ASN A 249 21.46 -18.87 -3.38
CA ASN A 249 22.73 -18.73 -4.09
C ASN A 249 22.90 -17.38 -4.80
N GLU A 250 22.02 -16.41 -4.56
CA GLU A 250 22.08 -15.06 -5.10
C GLU A 250 22.26 -14.05 -3.96
N PRO A 251 23.17 -13.07 -4.09
CA PRO A 251 23.27 -11.98 -3.12
C PRO A 251 22.01 -11.11 -3.14
N VAL A 252 21.52 -10.75 -1.96
CA VAL A 252 20.43 -9.79 -1.81
C VAL A 252 20.99 -8.38 -1.87
N ALA A 253 20.51 -7.55 -2.80
CA ALA A 253 20.82 -6.13 -2.81
C ALA A 253 20.03 -5.43 -1.70
N LEU A 254 20.74 -4.85 -0.73
CA LEU A 254 20.19 -3.99 0.32
C LEU A 254 20.44 -2.54 -0.08
N TYR A 255 19.37 -1.75 -0.14
CA TYR A 255 19.45 -0.30 -0.32
C TYR A 255 18.65 0.43 0.75
N VAL A 256 19.28 1.43 1.36
CA VAL A 256 18.66 2.36 2.32
C VAL A 256 19.22 3.76 2.12
N GLN A 257 18.50 4.75 2.61
CA GLN A 257 18.94 6.13 2.66
C GLN A 257 18.89 6.65 4.09
N VAL A 258 19.88 7.46 4.45
CA VAL A 258 19.92 8.16 5.73
C VAL A 258 19.91 9.66 5.47
N HIS A 259 18.85 10.32 5.91
CA HIS A 259 18.82 11.77 5.94
C HIS A 259 19.36 12.28 7.28
N SER A 260 20.43 13.07 7.25
CA SER A 260 21.05 13.67 8.45
C SER A 260 21.00 15.20 8.37
N THR A 261 20.57 15.88 9.44
CA THR A 261 20.54 17.35 9.45
C THR A 261 21.92 17.98 9.57
N VAL A 262 22.92 17.21 10.01
CA VAL A 262 24.30 17.63 10.20
C VAL A 262 25.26 16.58 9.65
N ALA A 263 26.48 17.00 9.29
CA ALA A 263 27.54 16.06 8.99
C ALA A 263 27.96 15.31 10.27
N ARG A 264 28.28 14.03 10.15
CA ARG A 264 28.66 13.13 11.25
C ARG A 264 29.96 12.43 10.88
N THR A 265 31.07 13.15 11.03
CA THR A 265 32.42 12.68 10.69
C THR A 265 32.95 11.61 11.65
N ASP A 266 32.47 11.63 12.90
CA ASP A 266 32.87 10.68 13.95
C ASP A 266 32.29 9.27 13.72
N GLY A 267 31.47 9.13 12.68
CA GLY A 267 30.87 7.87 12.28
C GLY A 267 29.51 7.60 12.91
N VAL A 268 28.71 6.85 12.16
CA VAL A 268 27.41 6.32 12.57
C VAL A 268 27.47 4.81 12.44
N ALA A 269 27.06 4.12 13.50
CA ALA A 269 27.02 2.66 13.52
C ALA A 269 25.75 2.17 12.83
N PHE A 270 25.93 1.23 11.91
CA PHE A 270 24.89 0.50 11.22
C PHE A 270 24.95 -0.96 11.68
N GLU A 271 23.80 -1.52 12.02
CA GLU A 271 23.64 -2.93 12.33
C GLU A 271 22.53 -3.49 11.46
N VAL A 272 22.85 -4.51 10.67
CA VAL A 272 21.89 -5.29 9.87
C VAL A 272 21.72 -6.64 10.54
N ALA A 273 20.52 -6.96 11.00
CA ALA A 273 20.18 -8.23 11.64
C ALA A 273 19.13 -8.97 10.81
N ILE A 274 19.37 -10.24 10.49
CA ILE A 274 18.40 -11.14 9.89
C ILE A 274 17.98 -12.17 10.92
N ALA A 275 16.68 -12.31 11.08
CA ALA A 275 16.09 -13.20 12.06
C ALA A 275 14.80 -13.80 11.54
N ARG A 276 14.47 -14.99 12.02
CA ARG A 276 13.15 -15.56 11.80
C ARG A 276 12.10 -14.79 12.60
N PRO A 277 10.87 -14.63 12.09
CA PRO A 277 9.79 -14.06 12.88
C PRO A 277 9.56 -14.91 14.13
N ALA A 278 9.42 -14.24 15.28
CA ALA A 278 9.10 -14.89 16.53
C ALA A 278 7.59 -14.90 16.77
N ALA A 279 7.07 -15.98 17.33
CA ALA A 279 5.73 -15.97 17.89
C ALA A 279 5.68 -14.96 19.06
N PRO A 280 4.51 -14.35 19.34
CA PRO A 280 4.36 -13.44 20.47
C PRO A 280 4.89 -14.05 21.77
N GLY A 281 5.73 -13.31 22.50
CA GLY A 281 6.32 -13.75 23.77
C GLY A 281 7.51 -14.70 23.66
N ARG A 282 8.01 -15.00 22.45
CA ARG A 282 9.27 -15.73 22.25
C ARG A 282 10.39 -14.81 21.83
N GLU A 283 11.60 -15.13 22.25
CA GLU A 283 12.79 -14.44 21.77
C GLU A 283 13.00 -14.68 20.27
N ARG A 284 13.41 -13.62 19.58
CA ARG A 284 13.72 -13.62 18.16
C ARG A 284 15.08 -14.30 17.95
N LYS A 285 15.09 -15.41 17.20
CA LYS A 285 16.34 -16.08 16.83
C LYS A 285 17.02 -15.29 15.69
N VAL A 286 18.11 -14.62 16.04
CA VAL A 286 18.98 -13.93 15.08
C VAL A 286 19.90 -14.96 14.41
N GLU A 287 19.87 -14.99 13.09
CA GLU A 287 20.58 -15.97 12.26
C GLU A 287 21.80 -15.32 11.59
N LEU A 288 21.76 -13.99 11.39
CA LEU A 288 22.87 -13.21 10.87
C LEU A 288 22.86 -11.81 11.47
N THR A 289 24.04 -11.29 11.83
CA THR A 289 24.23 -9.88 12.19
C THR A 289 25.49 -9.35 11.50
N VAL A 290 25.37 -8.17 10.89
CA VAL A 290 26.48 -7.46 10.25
C VAL A 290 26.51 -6.03 10.77
N GLY A 291 27.62 -5.64 11.38
CA GLY A 291 27.83 -4.28 11.89
C GLY A 291 28.92 -3.55 11.10
N PHE A 292 28.72 -2.27 10.81
CA PHE A 292 29.74 -1.41 10.22
C PHE A 292 29.51 0.06 10.59
N THR A 293 30.54 0.88 10.40
CA THR A 293 30.48 2.32 10.69
C THR A 293 30.69 3.11 9.41
N ARG A 294 29.94 4.20 9.24
CA ARG A 294 30.17 5.18 8.15
C ARG A 294 30.06 6.61 8.63
N ALA A 295 30.90 7.49 8.11
CA ALA A 295 30.68 8.92 8.20
C ALA A 295 29.49 9.31 7.32
N LEU A 296 28.69 10.28 7.78
CA LEU A 296 27.57 10.85 7.02
C LEU A 296 27.85 12.32 6.69
N THR A 297 27.44 12.76 5.52
CA THR A 297 27.34 14.19 5.19
C THR A 297 26.00 14.75 5.68
N ALA A 298 25.88 16.07 5.75
CA ALA A 298 24.59 16.71 5.92
C ALA A 298 23.72 16.48 4.67
N GLY A 299 22.43 16.25 4.85
CA GLY A 299 21.47 15.90 3.81
C GLY A 299 21.30 14.40 3.62
N LEU A 300 21.08 13.99 2.37
CA LEU A 300 20.79 12.61 2.00
C LEU A 300 22.08 11.81 1.79
N ASN A 301 22.16 10.66 2.44
CA ASN A 301 23.26 9.70 2.29
C ASN A 301 22.68 8.38 1.79
N GLU A 302 23.18 7.88 0.66
CA GLU A 302 22.74 6.61 0.09
C GLU A 302 23.67 5.48 0.52
N LEU A 303 23.11 4.34 0.87
CA LEU A 303 23.85 3.14 1.25
C LEU A 303 23.31 1.95 0.46
N GLN A 304 24.19 1.34 -0.32
CA GLN A 304 23.94 0.08 -1.00
C GLN A 304 24.95 -0.96 -0.53
N GLN A 305 24.47 -2.16 -0.21
CA GLN A 305 25.28 -3.31 0.20
C GLN A 305 24.73 -4.59 -0.43
N GLU A 306 25.57 -5.62 -0.51
CA GLU A 306 25.13 -6.98 -0.83
C GLU A 306 25.12 -7.80 0.45
N VAL A 307 24.05 -8.57 0.64
CA VAL A 307 23.87 -9.44 1.80
C VAL A 307 23.87 -10.89 1.32
N ASP A 308 24.88 -11.65 1.77
CA ASP A 308 24.98 -13.08 1.50
C ASP A 308 24.02 -13.86 2.40
N ILE A 309 23.02 -14.49 1.78
CA ILE A 309 21.99 -15.30 2.45
C ILE A 309 22.20 -16.81 2.23
N SER A 310 23.31 -17.25 1.63
CA SER A 310 23.57 -18.64 1.27
C SER A 310 23.49 -19.61 2.45
N ARG A 311 23.82 -19.12 3.65
CA ARG A 311 23.80 -19.89 4.90
C ARG A 311 22.44 -19.93 5.59
N LEU A 312 21.45 -19.17 5.13
CA LEU A 312 20.09 -19.22 5.65
C LEU A 312 19.35 -20.40 5.02
N ASP A 313 18.57 -21.14 5.82
CA ASP A 313 17.65 -22.12 5.27
C ASP A 313 16.48 -21.43 4.55
N SER A 314 15.72 -22.19 3.76
CA SER A 314 14.50 -21.67 3.14
C SER A 314 13.47 -21.30 4.22
N GLY A 315 12.69 -20.25 3.95
CA GLY A 315 11.65 -19.75 4.84
C GLY A 315 11.56 -18.23 4.90
N GLU A 316 10.71 -17.74 5.80
CA GLU A 316 10.47 -16.31 6.00
C GLU A 316 11.42 -15.74 7.05
N TYR A 317 11.95 -14.56 6.75
CA TYR A 317 12.84 -13.80 7.63
C TYR A 317 12.46 -12.33 7.61
N GLN A 318 12.76 -11.66 8.71
CA GLN A 318 12.73 -10.22 8.81
C GLN A 318 14.17 -9.72 8.90
N LEU A 319 14.55 -8.85 7.96
CA LEU A 319 15.77 -8.08 8.01
C LEU A 319 15.47 -6.75 8.70
N GLU A 320 16.28 -6.41 9.69
CA GLU A 320 16.20 -5.17 10.44
C GLU A 320 17.52 -4.42 10.26
N ILE A 321 17.43 -3.13 9.99
CA ILE A 321 18.58 -2.25 9.99
C ILE A 321 18.39 -1.17 11.04
N THR A 322 19.38 -1.05 11.92
CA THR A 322 19.42 -0.04 12.97
C THR A 322 20.60 0.88 12.70
N VAL A 323 20.34 2.18 12.80
CA VAL A 323 21.35 3.23 12.70
C VAL A 323 21.47 3.91 14.05
N ARG A 324 22.68 3.99 14.63
CA ARG A 324 22.93 4.59 15.93
C ARG A 324 24.06 5.61 15.86
N HIS A 325 23.81 6.80 16.41
CA HIS A 325 24.83 7.80 16.60
C HIS A 325 25.49 7.65 17.98
N ALA A 326 26.81 7.43 17.99
CA ALA A 326 27.54 7.11 19.22
C ALA A 326 27.49 8.24 20.27
N ALA A 327 27.60 9.51 19.86
CA ALA A 327 27.73 10.62 20.81
C ALA A 327 26.39 11.13 21.36
N THR A 328 25.28 10.98 20.62
CA THR A 328 23.96 11.49 21.06
C THR A 328 22.99 10.39 21.46
N GLY A 329 23.33 9.12 21.20
CA GLY A 329 22.42 7.99 21.40
C GLY A 329 21.21 7.97 20.44
N ALA A 330 21.11 8.93 19.52
CA ALA A 330 20.03 8.98 18.54
C ALA A 330 20.06 7.73 17.66
N SER A 331 18.92 7.07 17.52
CA SER A 331 18.79 5.88 16.69
C SER A 331 17.50 5.87 15.90
N ASP A 332 17.56 5.32 14.69
CA ASP A 332 16.39 4.98 13.89
C ASP A 332 16.53 3.55 13.38
N ARG A 333 15.41 2.90 13.10
CA ARG A 333 15.35 1.48 12.78
C ARG A 333 14.24 1.21 11.79
N ARG A 334 14.52 0.39 10.79
CA ARG A 334 13.53 -0.07 9.80
C ARG A 334 13.69 -1.56 9.55
N SER A 335 12.63 -2.17 9.05
CA SER A 335 12.63 -3.59 8.74
C SER A 335 11.99 -3.88 7.39
N ALA A 336 12.38 -5.00 6.78
CA ALA A 336 11.77 -5.55 5.59
C ALA A 336 11.67 -7.06 5.68
N TRP A 337 10.67 -7.61 5.01
CA TRP A 337 10.49 -9.05 4.87
C TRP A 337 11.29 -9.58 3.69
N LEU A 338 11.85 -10.77 3.85
CA LEU A 338 12.39 -11.56 2.76
C LEU A 338 12.01 -13.02 2.90
N VAL A 339 11.75 -13.67 1.77
CA VAL A 339 11.48 -15.12 1.70
C VAL A 339 12.65 -15.78 0.99
N VAL A 340 13.40 -16.60 1.73
CA VAL A 340 14.52 -17.39 1.21
C VAL A 340 13.95 -18.66 0.58
N ARG A 341 14.34 -18.94 -0.67
CA ARG A 341 13.91 -20.13 -1.43
C ARG A 341 15.04 -21.11 -1.61
#